data_AF-A0A838JCW6-F1
#
_entry.id   AF-A0A838JCW6-F1
#
_cell.length_a   1.000
_cell.length_b   1.000
_cell.length_c   1.000
_cell.angle_alpha   90.00
_cell.angle_beta   90.00
_cell.angle_gamma   90.00
#
_symmetry.space_group_name_H-M   'P 1'
#
loop_
_entity.id
_entity.type
_entity.pdbx_description
1 polymer ?
#
loop_
_entity_poly.entity_id
_entity_poly.type
_entity_poly.pdbx_seq_one_letter_code
_entity_poly.pdbx_strand_id
1 'polypeptide(L)' 'MWHVRTWLTHYGYDTRRGKLAMDAIGILPQFKGICIRDGWFSYDEYRQATHALCNVHLLRELVYLKETCARAAAVDRTIS' A
#
# COMPACT_ATOMS: atom_id res chain seq x y z
N MET A 1 -21.00 18.45 8.21
CA MET A 1 -19.97 18.52 9.26
C MET A 1 -19.45 17.11 9.49
N TRP A 2 -18.36 16.72 8.82
CA TRP A 2 -17.77 15.37 8.97
C TRP A 2 -16.75 15.42 10.11
N HIS A 3 -17.12 14.87 11.27
CA HIS A 3 -16.15 14.63 12.34
C HIS A 3 -15.25 13.47 11.93
N VAL A 4 -14.08 13.78 11.35
CA VAL A 4 -13.02 12.78 11.15
C VAL A 4 -12.40 12.51 12.51
N ARG A 5 -12.67 11.33 13.08
CA ARG A 5 -12.06 10.91 14.35
C ARG A 5 -10.64 10.44 14.06
N THR A 6 -9.64 11.29 14.30
CA THR A 6 -8.23 11.11 13.90
C THR A 6 -7.40 10.20 14.83
N TRP A 7 -8.01 9.47 15.76
CA TRP A 7 -7.30 8.86 16.90
C TRP A 7 -7.54 7.37 17.10
N LEU A 8 -7.91 6.63 16.04
CA LEU A 8 -8.04 5.17 16.16
C LEU A 8 -6.99 4.48 15.30
N THR A 9 -6.09 3.76 15.96
CA THR A 9 -5.20 2.79 15.32
C THR A 9 -5.64 1.40 15.72
N HIS A 10 -5.80 0.50 14.75
CA HIS A 10 -6.14 -0.90 15.00
C HIS A 10 -4.93 -1.77 14.65
N TYR A 11 -4.50 -2.60 15.60
CA TYR A 11 -3.53 -3.67 15.36
C TYR A 11 -4.27 -5.00 15.43
N GLY A 12 -4.17 -5.78 14.37
CA GLY A 12 -4.76 -7.12 14.27
C GLY A 12 -3.75 -8.12 13.72
N TYR A 13 -3.78 -9.34 14.24
CA TYR A 13 -2.96 -10.45 13.80
C TYR A 13 -3.87 -11.62 13.40
N ASP A 14 -3.53 -12.26 12.28
CA ASP A 14 -4.12 -13.52 11.83
C ASP A 14 -2.96 -14.42 11.37
N THR A 15 -3.12 -15.73 11.49
CA THR A 15 -2.09 -16.69 11.05
C THR A 15 -1.97 -16.76 9.52
N ARG A 16 -2.97 -16.24 8.80
CA ARG A 16 -3.01 -16.12 7.33
C ARG A 16 -2.61 -14.71 6.88
N ARG A 17 -2.56 -14.48 5.56
CA ARG A 17 -2.28 -13.18 4.94
C ARG A 17 -3.32 -12.80 3.89
N GLY A 18 -3.29 -11.53 3.48
CA GLY A 18 -4.11 -10.98 2.40
C GLY A 18 -5.57 -10.91 2.81
N LYS A 19 -6.47 -11.14 1.85
CA LYS A 19 -7.91 -11.01 2.03
C LYS A 19 -8.46 -11.82 3.20
N LEU A 20 -8.03 -13.07 3.39
CA LEU A 20 -8.54 -13.91 4.48
C LEU A 20 -8.28 -13.30 5.86
N ALA A 21 -7.09 -12.74 6.07
CA ALA A 21 -6.72 -12.06 7.31
C ALA A 21 -7.46 -10.72 7.46
N MET A 22 -7.51 -9.93 6.39
CA MET A 22 -8.19 -8.64 6.36
C MET A 22 -9.71 -8.76 6.58
N ASP A 23 -10.33 -9.81 6.05
CA ASP A 23 -11.74 -10.14 6.27
C ASP A 23 -12.00 -10.53 7.73
N ALA A 24 -11.11 -11.34 8.32
CA ALA A 24 -11.20 -11.72 9.73
C ALA A 24 -11.04 -10.51 10.67
N ILE A 25 -10.18 -9.55 10.31
CA ILE A 25 -10.03 -8.26 11.03
C ILE A 25 -11.30 -7.39 10.91
N GLY A 26 -12.06 -7.53 9.82
CA GLY A 26 -13.43 -7.00 9.72
C GLY A 26 -13.58 -5.51 9.42
N ILE A 27 -12.48 -4.77 9.26
CA ILE A 27 -12.52 -3.32 8.93
C ILE A 27 -12.82 -3.10 7.44
N LEU A 28 -11.96 -3.62 6.56
CA LEU A 28 -12.06 -3.39 5.12
C LEU A 28 -13.36 -3.91 4.47
N PRO A 29 -13.94 -5.06 4.88
CA PRO A 29 -15.20 -5.53 4.34
C PRO A 29 -16.36 -4.52 4.46
N GLN A 30 -16.35 -3.67 5.49
CA GLN A 30 -17.43 -2.72 5.75
C GLN A 30 -17.08 -1.27 5.39
N PHE A 31 -15.80 -1.00 5.11
CA PHE A 31 -15.30 0.34 4.86
C PHE A 31 -15.68 0.85 3.46
N LYS A 32 -16.31 2.03 3.39
CA LYS A 32 -16.77 2.67 2.14
C LYS A 32 -16.10 4.02 1.84
N GLY A 33 -15.09 4.39 2.64
CA GLY A 33 -14.36 5.65 2.49
C GLY A 33 -13.20 5.55 1.51
N ILE A 34 -12.23 6.47 1.65
CA ILE A 34 -10.98 6.44 0.91
C ILE A 34 -9.96 5.59 1.67
N CYS A 35 -9.57 4.45 1.10
CA CYS A 35 -8.53 3.57 1.60
C CYS A 35 -7.20 4.02 1.00
N ILE A 36 -6.36 4.69 1.79
CA ILE A 36 -4.98 5.01 1.43
C ILE A 36 -4.11 3.81 1.81
N ARG A 37 -3.41 3.23 0.84
CA ARG A 37 -2.75 1.92 0.97
C ARG A 37 -1.37 1.89 0.33
N ASP A 38 -0.58 0.89 0.69
CA ASP A 38 0.81 0.69 0.28
C ASP A 38 1.00 0.05 -1.11
N GLY A 39 -0.09 -0.23 -1.84
CA GLY A 39 -0.03 -0.85 -3.16
C GLY A 39 -0.14 -2.38 -3.17
N TRP A 40 -0.37 -3.03 -2.01
CA TRP A 40 -0.46 -4.50 -1.99
C TRP A 40 -1.75 -5.06 -2.63
N PHE A 41 -1.65 -5.97 -3.61
CA PHE A 41 -2.78 -6.43 -4.43
C PHE A 41 -4.06 -6.86 -3.68
N SER A 42 -3.96 -7.42 -2.47
CA SER A 42 -5.14 -7.88 -1.71
C SER A 42 -6.19 -6.82 -1.41
N TYR A 43 -5.83 -5.54 -1.44
CA TYR A 43 -6.80 -4.46 -1.26
C TYR A 43 -7.75 -4.30 -2.47
N ASP A 44 -7.35 -4.73 -3.67
CA ASP A 44 -8.11 -4.53 -4.92
C ASP A 44 -9.45 -5.29 -4.92
N GLU A 45 -9.59 -6.27 -4.02
CA GLU A 45 -10.80 -7.05 -3.82
C GLU A 45 -11.91 -6.27 -3.08
N TYR A 46 -11.57 -5.18 -2.38
CA TYR A 46 -12.52 -4.34 -1.62
C TYR A 46 -13.10 -3.21 -2.48
N ARG A 47 -13.93 -3.56 -3.46
CA ARG A 47 -14.50 -2.62 -4.46
C ARG A 47 -15.46 -1.59 -3.89
N GLN A 48 -15.96 -1.80 -2.67
CA GLN A 48 -16.84 -0.87 -1.97
C GLN A 48 -16.11 0.39 -1.45
N ALA A 49 -14.78 0.36 -1.36
CA ALA A 49 -13.96 1.49 -0.96
C ALA A 49 -13.43 2.23 -2.19
N THR A 50 -13.20 3.54 -2.05
CA THR A 50 -12.36 4.28 -3.01
C THR A 50 -10.90 4.06 -2.65
N HIS A 51 -10.06 3.70 -3.60
CA HIS A 51 -8.65 3.39 -3.36
C HIS A 51 -7.74 4.55 -3.73
N ALA A 52 -6.75 4.83 -2.88
CA ALA A 52 -5.65 5.75 -3.16
C ALA A 52 -4.33 5.12 -2.73
N LEU A 53 -3.25 5.40 -3.47
CA LEU A 53 -1.92 4.98 -3.08
C LEU A 53 -1.31 5.95 -2.08
N CYS A 54 -0.54 5.42 -1.14
CA CYS A 54 0.20 6.21 -0.17
C CYS A 54 1.41 6.87 -0.87
N ASN A 55 1.43 8.20 -0.90
CA ASN A 55 2.51 8.97 -1.52
C ASN A 55 3.91 8.64 -0.97
N VAL A 56 4.02 8.28 0.31
CA VAL A 56 5.30 7.90 0.91
C VAL A 56 5.82 6.57 0.32
N HIS A 57 4.94 5.61 0.06
CA HIS A 57 5.32 4.34 -0.57
C HIS A 57 5.70 4.57 -2.04
N LEU A 58 4.89 5.34 -2.78
CA LEU A 58 5.23 5.75 -4.15
C LEU A 58 6.58 6.46 -4.24
N LEU A 59 6.87 7.40 -3.32
CA LEU A 59 8.15 8.11 -3.31
C LEU A 59 9.32 7.15 -3.07
N ARG A 60 9.17 6.17 -2.17
CA ARG A 60 10.20 5.15 -1.91
C ARG A 60 10.47 4.29 -3.15
N GLU A 61 9.42 3.87 -3.85
CA GLU A 61 9.56 3.13 -5.10
C GLU A 61 10.27 3.95 -6.19
N LEU A 62 9.89 5.21 -6.36
CA LEU A 62 10.53 6.11 -7.32
C LEU A 62 12.02 6.36 -7.01
N VAL A 63 12.36 6.52 -5.73
CA VAL A 63 13.76 6.65 -5.29
C VAL A 63 14.54 5.38 -5.61
N TYR A 64 13.98 4.20 -5.28
CA TYR A 64 14.61 2.92 -5.62
C TYR A 64 14.85 2.76 -7.13
N LEU A 65 13.85 3.10 -7.96
CA LEU A 65 14.00 3.07 -9.41
C LEU A 65 15.10 4.01 -9.89
N LYS A 66 15.17 5.23 -9.35
CA LYS A 66 16.24 6.18 -9.68
C LYS A 66 17.62 5.62 -9.34
N GLU A 67 17.78 5.03 -8.16
CA GLU A 67 19.06 4.48 -7.69
C GLU A 67 19.49 3.24 -8.49
N THR A 68 18.55 2.37 -8.84
CA THR A 68 18.85 1.13 -9.57
C THR A 68 19.05 1.35 -11.07
N CYS A 69 18.26 2.21 -11.70
CA CYS A 69 18.48 2.60 -13.10
C CYS A 69 19.85 3.28 -13.29
N ALA A 70 20.23 4.17 -12.37
CA ALA A 70 21.54 4.82 -12.41
C ALA A 70 22.69 3.79 -12.30
N ARG A 71 22.54 2.78 -11.44
CA ARG A 71 23.50 1.68 -11.32
C ARG A 71 23.57 0.82 -12.58
N ALA A 72 22.43 0.44 -13.16
CA ALA A 72 22.40 -0.36 -14.40
C ALA A 72 23.12 0.36 -15.56
N ALA A 73 22.87 1.65 -15.74
CA ALA A 73 23.55 2.46 -16.76
C ALA A 73 25.05 2.70 -16.47
N ALA A 74 25.50 2.58 -15.22
CA ALA A 74 26.92 2.63 -14.88
C ALA A 74 27.64 1.31 -15.19
N VAL A 75 26.99 0.18 -14.93
CA VAL A 75 27.50 -1.17 -15.24
C VAL A 75 27.63 -1.38 -16.75
N ASP A 76 26.63 -0.98 -17.54
CA ASP A 76 26.66 -1.05 -19.00
C ASP A 76 27.88 -0.30 -19.60
N ARG A 77 28.23 0.85 -19.01
CA ARG A 77 29.39 1.68 -19.42
C ARG A 77 30.75 1.18 -18.93
N THR A 78 30.79 0.17 -18.07
CA THR A 78 32.06 -0.41 -17.58
C THR A 78 32.38 -1.77 -18.21
N ILE A 79 31.44 -2.36 -18.94
CA ILE A 79 31.59 -3.64 -19.65
C ILE A 79 31.78 -3.44 -21.17
N SER A 80 31.56 -2.22 -21.69
CA SER A 80 31.98 -1.80 -23.04
C SER A 80 33.33 -1.08 -22.99
#